data_AF-A0A7M7ND02-F1
#
_entry.id   AF-A0A7M7ND02-F1
#
_cell.length_a   1.000
_cell.length_b   1.000
_cell.length_c   1.000
_cell.angle_alpha   90.00
_cell.angle_beta   90.00
_cell.angle_gamma   90.00
#
_symmetry.space_group_name_H-M   'P 1'
#
loop_
_entity.id
_entity.type
_entity.pdbx_description
1 polymer ?
#
loop_
_entity_poly.entity_id
_entity_poly.type
_entity_poly.pdbx_seq_one_letter_code
_entity_poly.pdbx_strand_id
1 'polypeptide(L)'
;MAASLGAFSRLFYQNCRIWSVSTTRPGLLGSSSQPKLPWMQDRKEFSEDIPAKPKRPLTSFFQFTSEQRPKLTAMEPNLSVTDVTKRIGAMWRDLSEDEKEVYRLDFESRREKYTEEMEDYRSRLTDEQLDSMSEIDRNKREMKAKRRHKSEMKKLNKPKRPPTGYSLFIKAHFNQQPAGGRTREEIKAQFKEAASIWHSLPDHEKQQYHEEASLLTETYREEMEEWKRKMEGEGIST
;
A
#
# COMPACT_ATOMS: atom_id res chain seq x y z
N MET A 1 45.68 36.33 -12.90
CA MET A 1 45.69 34.88 -13.20
C MET A 1 45.68 34.17 -11.87
N ALA A 2 44.74 33.31 -11.46
CA ALA A 2 43.82 32.42 -12.14
C ALA A 2 42.48 32.42 -11.37
N ALA A 3 41.35 32.66 -12.02
CA ALA A 3 40.45 31.67 -12.65
C ALA A 3 39.47 31.02 -11.65
N SER A 4 38.22 31.44 -11.83
CA SER A 4 36.97 30.98 -11.24
C SER A 4 36.77 29.47 -11.37
N LEU A 5 36.42 28.84 -10.24
CA LEU A 5 35.72 27.55 -10.13
C LEU A 5 34.91 27.67 -8.84
N GLY A 6 33.60 27.49 -8.77
CA GLY A 6 32.60 27.06 -9.72
C GLY A 6 31.35 26.85 -8.87
N ALA A 7 30.37 27.74 -9.03
CA ALA A 7 29.09 27.63 -8.37
C ALA A 7 28.31 26.44 -8.92
N PHE A 8 28.33 25.28 -8.26
CA PHE A 8 27.43 24.16 -8.55
C PHE A 8 27.23 23.29 -7.30
N SER A 9 26.32 23.68 -6.40
CA SER A 9 25.66 22.72 -5.50
C SER A 9 24.30 23.24 -5.00
N ARG A 10 23.51 23.81 -5.91
CA ARG A 10 22.05 23.90 -5.82
C ARG A 10 21.52 23.41 -7.15
N LEU A 11 20.55 22.49 -7.11
CA LEU A 11 20.01 21.64 -8.19
C LEU A 11 20.65 20.25 -8.24
N PHE A 12 20.14 19.33 -7.41
CA PHE A 12 19.60 18.06 -7.91
C PHE A 12 18.83 17.28 -6.82
N TYR A 13 18.08 17.98 -5.96
CA TYR A 13 17.06 17.36 -5.10
C TYR A 13 15.66 17.51 -5.72
N GLN A 14 15.56 17.26 -7.03
CA GLN A 14 14.29 17.31 -7.75
C GLN A 14 14.27 16.27 -8.87
N ASN A 15 14.15 14.99 -8.52
CA ASN A 15 13.43 13.98 -9.32
C ASN A 15 13.53 12.57 -8.69
N CYS A 16 12.97 12.39 -7.50
CA CYS A 16 12.50 11.07 -7.08
C CYS A 16 11.07 10.85 -7.58
N ARG A 17 10.93 10.75 -8.91
CA ARG A 17 9.74 10.24 -9.60
C ARG A 17 10.08 8.92 -10.31
N ILE A 18 10.75 8.01 -9.60
CA ILE A 18 10.80 6.60 -10.01
C ILE A 18 9.64 5.94 -9.26
N TRP A 19 8.67 5.41 -10.00
CA TRP A 19 7.32 4.96 -9.57
C TRP A 19 6.19 6.00 -9.69
N SER A 20 6.05 6.55 -10.90
CA SER A 20 4.72 6.74 -11.47
C SER A 20 4.72 6.05 -12.83
N VAL A 21 4.58 4.73 -12.84
CA VAL A 21 4.19 4.05 -14.07
C VAL A 21 2.73 4.44 -14.27
N SER A 22 2.48 5.26 -15.27
CA SER A 22 1.15 5.47 -15.83
C SER A 22 0.65 4.11 -16.29
N THR A 23 -0.13 3.41 -15.46
CA THR A 23 -0.91 2.28 -15.95
C THR A 23 -2.05 2.88 -16.76
N THR A 24 -1.78 3.19 -18.04
CA THR A 24 -2.80 3.02 -19.07
C THR A 24 -3.36 1.64 -18.83
N ARG A 25 -4.66 1.53 -18.55
CA ARG A 25 -5.36 0.28 -18.29
C ARG A 25 -5.87 -0.23 -19.64
N PRO A 26 -5.18 -1.15 -20.33
CA PRO A 26 -5.78 -1.83 -21.48
C PRO A 26 -6.69 -2.91 -20.91
N GLY A 27 -7.84 -3.13 -21.54
CA GLY A 27 -8.89 -4.04 -21.09
C GLY A 27 -8.35 -5.44 -20.72
N LEU A 28 -8.76 -5.92 -19.55
CA LEU A 28 -8.49 -7.28 -19.08
C LEU A 28 -9.71 -8.17 -19.35
N LEU A 29 -9.75 -8.72 -20.57
CA LEU A 29 -10.09 -10.12 -20.75
C LEU A 29 -8.84 -10.92 -20.39
N GLY A 30 -8.98 -11.93 -19.53
CA GLY A 30 -7.91 -12.85 -19.17
C GLY A 30 -7.48 -12.74 -17.71
N SER A 31 -8.01 -13.66 -16.89
CA SER A 31 -7.49 -13.97 -15.56
C SER A 31 -6.07 -14.52 -15.68
N SER A 32 -5.05 -13.65 -15.62
CA SER A 32 -3.67 -14.10 -15.51
C SER A 32 -3.41 -14.63 -14.09
N SER A 33 -3.19 -15.93 -13.98
CA SER A 33 -2.71 -16.61 -12.76
C SER A 33 -1.29 -16.16 -12.43
N GLN A 34 -1.14 -14.95 -11.88
CA GLN A 34 0.13 -14.51 -11.29
C GLN A 34 0.28 -15.18 -9.91
N PRO A 35 1.43 -15.80 -9.59
CA PRO A 35 1.66 -16.39 -8.28
C PRO A 35 1.62 -15.29 -7.21
N LYS A 36 0.78 -15.49 -6.18
CA LYS A 36 0.60 -14.55 -5.06
C LYS A 36 1.93 -14.38 -4.32
N LEU A 37 2.27 -13.14 -3.97
CA LEU A 37 3.52 -12.81 -3.26
C LEU A 37 3.63 -13.61 -1.94
N PRO A 38 4.82 -14.15 -1.57
CA PRO A 38 5.03 -14.93 -0.33
C PRO A 38 4.52 -14.35 0.99
N TRP A 39 4.54 -13.05 1.23
CA TRP A 39 3.89 -12.47 2.43
C TRP A 39 2.35 -12.51 2.39
N MET A 40 1.76 -12.84 1.23
CA MET A 40 0.34 -13.18 1.07
C MET A 40 0.08 -14.68 1.26
N GLN A 41 1.14 -15.52 1.29
CA GLN A 41 1.05 -16.97 1.53
C GLN A 41 0.97 -17.24 3.03
N ASP A 42 1.79 -16.57 3.85
CA ASP A 42 1.71 -16.65 5.32
C ASP A 42 0.34 -16.18 5.86
N ARG A 43 -0.29 -15.23 5.17
CA ARG A 43 -1.66 -14.78 5.47
C ARG A 43 -2.72 -15.84 5.13
N LYS A 44 -2.45 -16.68 4.14
CA LYS A 44 -3.34 -17.72 3.64
C LYS A 44 -3.27 -18.96 4.55
N GLU A 45 -2.09 -19.33 4.99
CA GLU A 45 -1.84 -20.48 5.89
C GLU A 45 -2.57 -20.32 7.23
N PHE A 46 -2.48 -19.14 7.87
CA PHE A 46 -3.24 -18.84 9.10
C PHE A 46 -4.78 -18.85 8.90
N SER A 47 -5.25 -18.78 7.65
CA SER A 47 -6.68 -18.75 7.33
C SER A 47 -7.25 -20.11 6.91
N GLU A 48 -6.42 -21.14 6.75
CA GLU A 48 -6.87 -22.47 6.31
C GLU A 48 -7.42 -23.31 7.48
N ASP A 49 -6.89 -23.12 8.69
CA ASP A 49 -7.34 -23.84 9.90
C ASP A 49 -8.57 -23.22 10.58
N ILE A 50 -8.97 -22.01 10.17
CA ILE A 50 -10.14 -21.32 10.69
C ILE A 50 -11.27 -21.46 9.67
N PRO A 51 -12.43 -22.06 10.03
CA PRO A 51 -13.60 -22.12 9.16
C PRO A 51 -13.90 -20.75 8.53
N ALA A 52 -14.41 -20.74 7.29
CA ALA A 52 -14.67 -19.48 6.59
C ALA A 52 -15.80 -18.69 7.27
N LYS A 53 -15.48 -17.50 7.77
CA LYS A 53 -16.46 -16.57 8.37
C LYS A 53 -17.58 -16.23 7.39
N PRO A 54 -18.87 -16.35 7.79
CA PRO A 54 -20.00 -15.88 6.99
C PRO A 54 -19.80 -14.43 6.53
N LYS A 55 -20.18 -14.15 5.28
CA LYS A 55 -20.03 -12.80 4.70
C LYS A 55 -21.24 -11.96 5.05
N ARG A 56 -21.01 -10.71 5.46
CA ARG A 56 -22.08 -9.75 5.71
C ARG A 56 -22.93 -9.56 4.45
N PRO A 57 -24.27 -9.52 4.56
CA PRO A 57 -25.14 -9.29 3.42
C PRO A 57 -24.94 -7.87 2.87
N LEU A 58 -25.17 -7.72 1.57
CA LEU A 58 -25.15 -6.40 0.92
C LEU A 58 -26.35 -5.59 1.38
N THR A 59 -26.14 -4.32 1.73
CA THR A 59 -27.24 -3.40 2.04
C THR A 59 -28.07 -3.11 0.79
N SER A 60 -29.29 -2.61 0.95
CA SER A 60 -30.25 -2.33 -0.13
C SER A 60 -29.64 -1.56 -1.32
N PHE A 61 -28.89 -0.50 -1.05
CA PHE A 61 -28.19 0.25 -2.10
C PHE A 61 -27.10 -0.57 -2.81
N PHE A 62 -26.35 -1.40 -2.08
CA PHE A 62 -25.31 -2.24 -2.69
C PHE A 62 -25.90 -3.42 -3.47
N GLN A 63 -27.08 -3.92 -3.10
CA GLN A 63 -27.84 -4.89 -3.90
C GLN A 63 -28.22 -4.26 -5.23
N PHE A 64 -28.88 -3.11 -5.21
CA PHE A 64 -29.20 -2.34 -6.42
C PHE A 64 -27.96 -2.04 -7.26
N THR A 65 -26.86 -1.60 -6.63
CA THR A 65 -25.60 -1.33 -7.32
C THR A 65 -25.04 -2.59 -8.00
N SER A 66 -25.15 -3.76 -7.35
CA SER A 66 -24.68 -5.02 -7.91
C SER A 66 -25.44 -5.43 -9.17
N GLU A 67 -26.73 -5.09 -9.27
CA GLU A 67 -27.58 -5.38 -10.41
C GLU A 67 -27.43 -4.36 -11.55
N GLN A 68 -27.27 -3.08 -11.21
CA GLN A 68 -27.23 -1.99 -12.20
C GLN A 68 -25.83 -1.77 -12.78
N ARG A 69 -24.77 -1.99 -11.99
CA ARG A 69 -23.39 -1.85 -12.45
C ARG A 69 -23.07 -2.66 -13.72
N PRO A 70 -23.39 -3.96 -13.84
CA PRO A 70 -23.11 -4.69 -15.07
C PRO A 70 -23.93 -4.16 -16.26
N LYS A 71 -25.19 -3.74 -16.05
CA LYS A 71 -26.05 -3.17 -17.10
C LYS A 71 -25.45 -1.89 -17.67
N LEU A 72 -25.05 -0.95 -16.80
CA LEU A 72 -24.43 0.31 -17.23
C LEU A 72 -23.05 0.10 -17.84
N THR A 73 -22.26 -0.84 -17.32
CA THR A 73 -20.95 -1.16 -17.90
C THR A 73 -21.08 -1.78 -19.30
N ALA A 74 -22.14 -2.57 -19.54
CA ALA A 74 -22.42 -3.14 -20.85
C ALA A 74 -22.94 -2.09 -21.85
N MET A 75 -23.79 -1.17 -21.39
CA MET A 75 -24.29 -0.07 -22.23
C MET A 75 -23.19 0.95 -22.56
N GLU A 76 -22.32 1.24 -21.60
CA GLU A 76 -21.29 2.27 -21.71
C GLU A 76 -19.90 1.73 -21.30
N PRO A 77 -19.27 0.88 -22.14
CA PRO A 77 -18.01 0.22 -21.79
C PRO A 77 -16.82 1.19 -21.66
N ASN A 78 -16.94 2.40 -22.22
CA ASN A 78 -15.90 3.43 -22.18
C ASN A 78 -15.97 4.30 -20.92
N LEU A 79 -17.03 4.20 -20.11
CA LEU A 79 -17.17 5.02 -18.92
C LEU A 79 -16.23 4.58 -17.81
N SER A 80 -15.70 5.56 -17.07
CA SER A 80 -14.88 5.27 -15.91
C SER A 80 -15.73 4.60 -14.82
N VAL A 81 -15.12 3.71 -14.03
CA VAL A 81 -15.79 3.04 -12.91
C VAL A 81 -16.38 4.05 -11.91
N THR A 82 -15.72 5.20 -11.75
CA THR A 82 -16.18 6.29 -10.90
C THR A 82 -17.47 6.90 -11.42
N ASP A 83 -17.57 7.13 -12.73
CA ASP A 83 -18.74 7.77 -13.34
C ASP A 83 -19.94 6.83 -13.40
N VAL A 84 -19.71 5.54 -13.67
CA VAL A 84 -20.76 4.50 -13.51
C VAL A 84 -21.32 4.51 -12.09
N THR A 85 -20.46 4.57 -11.07
CA THR A 85 -20.91 4.56 -9.67
C THR A 85 -21.69 5.84 -9.31
N LYS A 86 -21.28 7.00 -9.83
CA LYS A 86 -22.05 8.25 -9.67
C LYS A 86 -23.44 8.14 -10.29
N ARG A 87 -23.54 7.55 -11.49
CA ARG A 87 -24.82 7.37 -12.20
C ARG A 87 -25.77 6.44 -11.43
N ILE A 88 -25.27 5.33 -10.91
CA ILE A 88 -26.06 4.43 -10.03
C ILE A 88 -26.54 5.16 -8.78
N GLY A 89 -25.67 5.98 -8.17
CA GLY A 89 -26.05 6.80 -7.01
C GLY A 89 -27.15 7.83 -7.32
N ALA A 90 -27.18 8.38 -8.54
CA ALA A 90 -28.29 9.21 -8.99
C ALA A 90 -29.57 8.38 -9.18
N MET A 91 -29.49 7.27 -9.93
CA MET A 91 -30.64 6.38 -10.15
C MET A 91 -31.28 5.90 -8.84
N TRP A 92 -30.47 5.54 -7.83
CA TRP A 92 -30.99 5.14 -6.53
C TRP A 92 -31.74 6.28 -5.81
N ARG A 93 -31.30 7.53 -5.93
CA ARG A 93 -32.01 8.66 -5.33
C ARG A 93 -33.36 8.88 -6.01
N ASP A 94 -33.41 8.67 -7.32
CA ASP A 94 -34.60 8.88 -8.16
C ASP A 94 -35.63 7.73 -8.05
N LEU A 95 -35.24 6.54 -7.55
CA LEU A 95 -36.19 5.44 -7.27
C LEU A 95 -37.28 5.86 -6.28
N SER A 96 -38.47 5.32 -6.47
CA SER A 96 -39.58 5.48 -5.52
C SER A 96 -39.30 4.78 -4.19
N GLU A 97 -40.01 5.17 -3.13
CA GLU A 97 -39.84 4.52 -1.83
C GLU A 97 -40.30 3.07 -1.86
N ASP A 98 -41.35 2.75 -2.63
CA ASP A 98 -41.84 1.38 -2.81
C ASP A 98 -40.78 0.47 -3.44
N GLU A 99 -40.06 0.96 -4.46
CA GLU A 99 -38.96 0.22 -5.09
C GLU A 99 -37.78 0.04 -4.13
N LYS A 100 -37.45 1.07 -3.34
CA LYS A 100 -36.41 0.98 -2.31
C LYS A 100 -36.78 -0.01 -1.22
N GLU A 101 -38.06 -0.09 -0.86
CA GLU A 101 -38.57 -0.96 0.20
C GLU A 101 -38.39 -2.44 -0.13
N VAL A 102 -38.54 -2.83 -1.41
CA VAL A 102 -38.23 -4.20 -1.86
C VAL A 102 -36.79 -4.60 -1.51
N TYR A 103 -35.82 -3.72 -1.76
CA TYR A 103 -34.41 -3.97 -1.40
C TYR A 103 -34.15 -3.86 0.11
N ARG A 104 -34.98 -3.15 0.87
CA ARG A 104 -34.89 -3.10 2.34
C ARG A 104 -35.34 -4.40 2.95
N LEU A 105 -36.49 -4.92 2.52
CA LEU A 105 -37.02 -6.20 2.98
C LEU A 105 -36.09 -7.38 2.61
N ASP A 106 -35.54 -7.39 1.39
CA ASP A 106 -34.54 -8.41 1.00
C ASP A 106 -33.25 -8.32 1.86
N PHE A 107 -32.79 -7.11 2.16
CA PHE A 107 -31.67 -6.92 3.08
C PHE A 107 -31.97 -7.43 4.49
N GLU A 108 -33.15 -7.14 5.04
CA GLU A 108 -33.57 -7.60 6.37
C GLU A 108 -33.63 -9.12 6.44
N SER A 109 -34.25 -9.78 5.47
CA SER A 109 -34.28 -11.25 5.38
C SER A 109 -32.88 -11.87 5.31
N ARG A 110 -31.97 -11.29 4.51
CA ARG A 110 -30.58 -11.76 4.44
C ARG A 110 -29.79 -11.48 5.71
N ARG A 111 -30.12 -10.40 6.42
CA ARG A 111 -29.50 -10.04 7.69
C ARG A 111 -29.86 -11.05 8.78
N GLU A 112 -31.11 -11.49 8.84
CA GLU A 112 -31.57 -12.53 9.77
C GLU A 112 -30.84 -13.86 9.52
N LYS A 113 -30.79 -14.32 8.27
CA LYS A 113 -30.02 -15.52 7.89
C LYS A 113 -28.55 -15.39 8.27
N TYR A 114 -27.93 -14.23 8.00
CA TYR A 114 -26.55 -13.98 8.37
C TYR A 114 -26.34 -13.98 9.89
N THR A 115 -27.31 -13.51 10.69
CA THR A 115 -27.19 -13.57 12.15
C THR A 115 -27.20 -15.01 12.65
N GLU A 116 -28.10 -15.85 12.14
CA GLU A 116 -28.14 -17.28 12.46
C GLU A 116 -26.85 -18.00 12.03
N GLU A 117 -26.39 -17.77 10.79
CA GLU A 117 -25.13 -18.34 10.28
C GLU A 117 -23.92 -17.90 11.11
N MET A 118 -23.92 -16.67 11.62
CA MET A 118 -22.84 -16.16 12.46
C MET A 118 -22.86 -16.74 13.87
N GLU A 119 -24.03 -17.04 14.41
CA GLU A 119 -24.18 -17.71 15.71
C GLU A 119 -23.71 -19.16 15.62
N ASP A 120 -24.16 -19.90 14.59
CA ASP A 120 -23.67 -21.24 14.27
C ASP A 120 -22.16 -21.25 13.99
N TYR A 121 -21.67 -20.27 13.22
CA TYR A 121 -20.24 -20.15 12.96
C TYR A 121 -19.44 -19.95 14.25
N ARG A 122 -19.92 -19.13 15.19
CA ARG A 122 -19.24 -18.89 16.46
C ARG A 122 -19.27 -20.11 17.38
N SER A 123 -20.37 -20.86 17.42
CA SER A 123 -20.48 -22.05 18.26
C SER A 123 -19.63 -23.22 17.76
N ARG A 124 -19.30 -23.26 16.46
CA ARG A 124 -18.40 -24.26 15.86
C ARG A 124 -16.91 -24.00 16.06
N LEU A 125 -16.52 -22.83 16.55
CA LEU A 125 -15.11 -22.47 16.73
C LEU A 125 -14.60 -22.89 18.11
N THR A 126 -13.33 -23.27 18.16
CA THR A 126 -12.59 -23.45 19.41
C THR A 126 -12.13 -22.11 19.99
N ASP A 127 -11.85 -22.07 21.29
CA ASP A 127 -11.30 -20.86 21.94
C ASP A 127 -9.97 -20.41 21.30
N GLU A 128 -9.12 -21.35 20.89
CA GLU A 128 -7.86 -21.07 20.19
C GLU A 128 -8.09 -20.43 18.82
N GLN A 129 -9.10 -20.89 18.07
CA GLN A 129 -9.49 -20.27 16.80
C GLN A 129 -10.07 -18.87 17.02
N LEU A 130 -10.84 -18.64 18.08
CA LEU A 130 -11.37 -17.32 18.42
C LEU A 130 -10.26 -16.32 18.79
N ASP A 131 -9.28 -16.73 19.59
CA ASP A 131 -8.13 -15.89 19.94
C ASP A 131 -7.27 -15.59 18.71
N SER A 132 -6.99 -16.61 17.89
CA SER A 132 -6.32 -16.48 16.59
C SER A 132 -7.02 -15.45 15.69
N MET A 133 -8.35 -15.51 15.57
CA MET A 133 -9.13 -14.53 14.81
C MET A 133 -9.02 -13.10 15.38
N SER A 134 -9.03 -12.96 16.70
CA SER A 134 -8.87 -11.68 17.40
C SER A 134 -7.50 -11.07 17.11
N GLU A 135 -6.44 -11.88 17.12
CA GLU A 135 -5.08 -11.45 16.80
C GLU A 135 -4.95 -11.01 15.33
N ILE A 136 -5.52 -11.75 14.38
CA ILE A 136 -5.56 -11.30 12.97
C ILE A 136 -6.20 -9.91 12.87
N ASP A 137 -7.34 -9.70 13.53
CA ASP A 137 -8.09 -8.46 13.44
C ASP A 137 -7.32 -7.30 14.12
N ARG A 138 -6.62 -7.56 15.23
CA ARG A 138 -5.68 -6.63 15.86
C ARG A 138 -4.55 -6.24 14.90
N ASN A 139 -3.88 -7.23 14.30
CA ASN A 139 -2.77 -7.00 13.36
C ASN A 139 -3.24 -6.23 12.12
N LYS A 140 -4.44 -6.52 11.59
CA LYS A 140 -5.04 -5.76 10.48
C LYS A 140 -5.28 -4.30 10.87
N ARG A 141 -5.80 -4.04 12.07
CA ARG A 141 -6.03 -2.67 12.57
C ARG A 141 -4.73 -1.93 12.74
N GLU A 142 -3.72 -2.56 13.35
CA GLU A 142 -2.40 -1.98 13.55
C GLU A 142 -1.72 -1.66 12.20
N MET A 143 -1.73 -2.58 11.24
CA MET A 143 -1.18 -2.35 9.91
C MET A 143 -1.90 -1.21 9.18
N LYS A 144 -3.23 -1.08 9.32
CA LYS A 144 -3.98 0.05 8.76
C LYS A 144 -3.60 1.36 9.45
N ALA A 145 -3.42 1.37 10.77
CA ALA A 145 -2.95 2.53 11.52
C ALA A 145 -1.55 2.96 11.09
N LYS A 146 -0.59 2.03 10.98
CA LYS A 146 0.77 2.29 10.45
C LYS A 146 0.73 2.88 9.04
N ARG A 147 -0.15 2.37 8.15
CA ARG A 147 -0.33 2.92 6.79
C ARG A 147 -0.91 4.33 6.80
N ARG A 148 -1.93 4.59 7.63
CA ARG A 148 -2.51 5.94 7.81
C ARG A 148 -1.45 6.90 8.34
N HIS A 149 -0.77 6.55 9.43
CA HIS A 149 0.30 7.35 10.01
C HIS A 149 1.40 7.65 8.98
N LYS A 150 1.89 6.64 8.25
CA LYS A 150 2.88 6.84 7.16
C LYS A 150 2.36 7.79 6.07
N SER A 151 1.08 7.70 5.71
CA SER A 151 0.47 8.60 4.72
C SER A 151 0.38 10.04 5.25
N GLU A 152 0.02 10.24 6.52
CA GLU A 152 -0.03 11.56 7.14
C GLU A 152 1.38 12.16 7.25
N MET A 153 2.36 11.41 7.72
CA MET A 153 3.78 11.86 7.74
C MET A 153 4.28 12.23 6.34
N LYS A 154 3.84 11.51 5.29
CA LYS A 154 4.15 11.85 3.90
C LYS A 154 3.48 13.16 3.47
N LYS A 155 2.23 13.42 3.86
CA LYS A 155 1.53 14.68 3.56
C LYS A 155 2.19 15.87 4.26
N LEU A 156 2.68 15.67 5.48
CA LEU A 156 3.42 16.68 6.25
C LEU A 156 4.87 16.87 5.78
N ASN A 157 5.28 16.21 4.69
CA ASN A 157 6.64 16.25 4.16
C ASN A 157 7.72 15.98 5.21
N LYS A 158 7.46 15.06 6.15
CA LYS A 158 8.44 14.67 7.17
C LYS A 158 9.73 14.17 6.49
N PRO A 159 10.92 14.73 6.82
CA PRO A 159 12.18 14.28 6.26
C PRO A 159 12.37 12.77 6.41
N LYS A 160 12.91 12.12 5.39
CA LYS A 160 13.18 10.68 5.41
C LYS A 160 14.53 10.43 6.04
N ARG A 161 14.62 9.34 6.81
CA ARG A 161 15.90 8.88 7.35
C ARG A 161 16.95 8.75 6.23
N PRO A 162 18.17 9.23 6.46
CA PRO A 162 19.25 9.17 5.49
C PRO A 162 19.67 7.71 5.28
N PRO A 163 20.17 7.37 4.08
CA PRO A 163 20.72 6.04 3.81
C PRO A 163 22.00 5.82 4.63
N THR A 164 22.22 4.57 5.04
CA THR A 164 23.50 4.15 5.64
C THR A 164 24.59 4.03 4.56
N GLY A 165 25.87 4.00 4.95
CA GLY A 165 26.98 3.81 3.99
C GLY A 165 26.81 2.57 3.11
N TYR A 166 26.38 1.44 3.71
CA TYR A 166 26.01 0.25 2.96
C TYR A 166 24.85 0.50 1.97
N SER A 167 23.82 1.24 2.37
CA SER A 167 22.68 1.54 1.49
C SER A 167 23.08 2.45 0.32
N LEU A 168 24.04 3.35 0.53
CA LEU A 168 24.63 4.18 -0.52
C LEU A 168 25.44 3.35 -1.51
N PHE A 169 26.27 2.43 -1.00
CA PHE A 169 26.98 1.46 -1.85
C PHE A 169 26.01 0.63 -2.68
N ILE A 170 24.96 0.07 -2.07
CA ILE A 170 23.92 -0.67 -2.80
C ILE A 170 23.32 0.21 -3.90
N LYS A 171 22.94 1.46 -3.59
CA LYS A 171 22.40 2.37 -4.61
C LYS A 171 23.39 2.61 -5.76
N ALA A 172 24.67 2.82 -5.47
CA ALA A 172 25.71 3.04 -6.47
C ALA A 172 25.93 1.78 -7.33
N HIS A 173 26.03 0.62 -6.69
CA HIS A 173 26.22 -0.68 -7.32
C HIS A 173 25.07 -1.04 -8.27
N PHE A 174 23.82 -0.88 -7.83
CA PHE A 174 22.64 -1.15 -8.66
C PHE A 174 22.43 -0.12 -9.78
N ASN A 175 22.94 1.11 -9.64
CA ASN A 175 22.87 2.13 -10.69
C ASN A 175 23.85 1.88 -11.84
N GLN A 176 24.92 1.13 -11.59
CA GLN A 176 25.92 0.74 -12.60
C GLN A 176 25.51 -0.51 -13.38
N GLN A 177 24.59 -1.32 -12.85
CA GLN A 177 24.07 -2.48 -13.55
C GLN A 177 22.96 -2.08 -14.54
N PRO A 178 22.88 -2.70 -15.74
CA PRO A 178 21.72 -2.51 -16.61
C PRO A 178 20.46 -2.92 -15.84
N ALA A 179 19.34 -2.22 -16.08
CA ALA A 179 18.05 -2.57 -15.48
C ALA A 179 17.60 -3.97 -15.95
N GLY A 180 18.09 -5.01 -15.29
CA GLY A 180 17.96 -6.40 -15.67
C GLY A 180 17.72 -7.26 -14.44
N GLY A 181 16.49 -7.76 -14.33
CA GLY A 181 16.00 -8.56 -13.22
C GLY A 181 14.48 -8.60 -13.33
N ARG A 182 13.94 -9.52 -14.13
CA ARG A 182 12.49 -9.61 -14.35
C ARG A 182 11.81 -10.44 -13.26
N THR A 183 12.59 -11.16 -12.44
CA THR A 183 12.08 -12.01 -11.35
C THR A 183 12.58 -11.58 -9.98
N ARG A 184 11.84 -11.94 -8.92
CA ARG A 184 12.17 -11.60 -7.53
C ARG A 184 13.45 -12.30 -7.08
N GLU A 185 13.66 -13.50 -7.56
CA GLU A 185 14.79 -14.38 -7.25
C GLU A 185 16.09 -13.79 -7.78
N GLU A 186 16.07 -13.26 -9.01
CA GLU A 186 17.18 -12.49 -9.59
C GLU A 186 17.53 -11.27 -8.74
N ILE A 187 16.53 -10.49 -8.33
CA ILE A 187 16.75 -9.32 -7.45
C ILE A 187 17.39 -9.77 -6.14
N LYS A 188 16.88 -10.83 -5.49
CA LYS A 188 17.48 -11.36 -4.26
C LYS A 188 18.93 -11.81 -4.45
N ALA A 189 19.24 -12.47 -5.57
CA ALA A 189 20.59 -12.90 -5.90
C ALA A 189 21.52 -11.70 -6.06
N GLN A 190 21.09 -10.66 -6.78
CA GLN A 190 21.84 -9.41 -6.93
C GLN A 190 22.13 -8.73 -5.59
N PHE A 191 21.14 -8.66 -4.69
CA PHE A 191 21.35 -8.10 -3.35
C PHE A 191 22.33 -8.93 -2.52
N LYS A 192 22.29 -10.26 -2.64
CA LYS A 192 23.24 -11.17 -1.96
C LYS A 192 24.66 -11.00 -2.49
N GLU A 193 24.80 -10.88 -3.81
CA GLU A 193 26.08 -10.61 -4.47
C GLU A 193 26.64 -9.26 -4.05
N ALA A 194 25.82 -8.21 -4.10
CA ALA A 194 26.22 -6.88 -3.65
C ALA A 194 26.64 -6.87 -2.16
N ALA A 195 25.95 -7.63 -1.30
CA ALA A 195 26.36 -7.79 0.10
C ALA A 195 27.74 -8.47 0.21
N SER A 196 28.02 -9.49 -0.60
CA SER A 196 29.33 -10.15 -0.66
C SER A 196 30.42 -9.17 -1.09
N ILE A 197 30.14 -8.37 -2.13
CA ILE A 197 31.06 -7.34 -2.62
C ILE A 197 31.35 -6.35 -1.50
N TRP A 198 30.32 -5.81 -0.84
CA TRP A 198 30.49 -4.91 0.31
C TRP A 198 31.39 -5.50 1.39
N HIS A 199 31.22 -6.77 1.76
CA HIS A 199 32.09 -7.38 2.76
C HIS A 199 33.56 -7.48 2.30
N SER A 200 33.80 -7.77 1.02
CA SER A 200 35.13 -7.85 0.42
C SER A 200 35.79 -6.50 0.08
N LEU A 201 35.05 -5.38 0.10
CA LEU A 201 35.62 -4.06 -0.20
C LEU A 201 36.69 -3.66 0.83
N PRO A 202 37.76 -3.00 0.39
CA PRO A 202 38.77 -2.49 1.32
C PRO A 202 38.20 -1.35 2.18
N ASP A 203 38.72 -1.21 3.39
CA ASP A 203 38.14 -0.30 4.40
C ASP A 203 38.13 1.16 3.96
N HIS A 204 39.11 1.60 3.17
CA HIS A 204 39.17 2.97 2.66
C HIS A 204 38.05 3.28 1.65
N GLU A 205 37.59 2.30 0.87
CA GLU A 205 36.45 2.49 -0.05
C GLU A 205 35.12 2.47 0.73
N LYS A 206 35.00 1.59 1.73
CA LYS A 206 33.86 1.62 2.66
C LYS A 206 33.75 2.95 3.39
N GLN A 207 34.90 3.49 3.80
CA GLN A 207 35.01 4.75 4.53
C GLN A 207 34.39 5.92 3.75
N GLN A 208 34.57 5.99 2.44
CA GLN A 208 33.95 7.03 1.60
C GLN A 208 32.41 7.01 1.71
N TYR A 209 31.81 5.82 1.67
CA TYR A 209 30.35 5.69 1.84
C TYR A 209 29.90 6.00 3.28
N HIS A 210 30.73 5.70 4.28
CA HIS A 210 30.44 6.05 5.67
C HIS A 210 30.49 7.56 5.90
N GLU A 211 31.46 8.25 5.30
CA GLU A 211 31.58 9.71 5.35
C GLU A 211 30.41 10.38 4.65
N GLU A 212 30.05 9.92 3.44
CA GLU A 212 28.87 10.40 2.71
C GLU A 212 27.58 10.21 3.53
N ALA A 213 27.40 9.04 4.15
CA ALA A 213 26.26 8.77 5.02
C ALA A 213 26.26 9.66 6.27
N SER A 214 27.43 9.97 6.83
CA SER A 214 27.57 10.88 7.98
C SER A 214 27.15 12.30 7.60
N LEU A 215 27.57 12.80 6.44
CA LEU A 215 27.16 14.11 5.93
C LEU A 215 25.63 14.17 5.73
N LEU A 216 25.05 13.15 5.09
CA LEU A 216 23.59 13.06 4.93
C LEU A 216 22.84 12.97 6.26
N THR A 217 23.48 12.41 7.29
CA THR A 217 22.92 12.35 8.64
C THR A 217 22.89 13.71 9.30
N GLU A 218 23.91 14.53 9.10
CA GLU A 218 23.93 15.91 9.61
C GLU A 218 22.87 16.77 8.92
N THR A 219 22.80 16.73 7.59
CA THR A 219 21.77 17.48 6.85
C THR A 219 20.35 17.05 7.25
N TYR A 220 20.13 15.75 7.44
CA TYR A 220 18.85 15.24 7.92
C TYR A 220 18.53 15.71 9.35
N ARG A 221 19.53 15.85 10.22
CA ARG A 221 19.34 16.35 11.59
C ARG A 221 18.81 17.79 11.55
N GLU A 222 19.44 18.65 10.77
CA GLU A 222 19.01 20.03 10.56
C GLU A 222 17.59 20.11 9.96
N GLU A 223 17.32 19.35 8.89
CA GLU A 223 16.00 19.26 8.27
C GLU A 223 14.92 18.80 9.25
N MET A 224 15.25 17.83 10.12
CA MET A 224 14.33 17.32 11.14
C MET A 224 14.06 18.32 12.25
N GLU A 225 15.06 19.11 12.66
CA GLU A 225 14.87 20.19 13.64
C GLU A 225 13.98 21.30 13.08
N GLU A 226 14.23 21.71 11.83
CA GLU A 226 13.38 22.68 11.14
C GLU A 226 11.94 22.15 10.98
N TRP A 227 11.80 20.88 10.59
CA TRP A 227 10.49 20.25 10.48
C TRP A 227 9.77 20.21 11.83
N LYS A 228 10.47 19.85 12.92
CA LYS A 228 9.88 19.85 14.27
C LYS A 228 9.41 21.22 14.69
N ARG A 229 10.26 22.24 14.53
CA ARG A 229 9.91 23.64 14.81
C ARG A 229 8.69 24.10 14.01
N LYS A 230 8.59 23.70 12.74
CA LYS A 230 7.43 24.02 11.89
C LYS A 230 6.15 23.39 12.43
N MET A 231 6.19 22.11 12.80
CA MET A 231 5.02 21.39 13.30
C MET A 231 4.58 21.91 14.68
N GLU A 232 5.52 22.27 15.57
CA GLU A 232 5.21 22.94 16.84
C GLU A 232 4.48 24.27 16.61
N GLY A 233 4.91 25.06 15.62
CA GLY A 233 4.23 26.30 15.21
C GLY A 233 2.83 26.09 14.62
N GLU A 234 2.57 24.93 14.03
CA GLU A 234 1.26 24.51 13.51
C GLU A 234 0.38 23.83 14.58
N GLY A 235 0.88 23.69 15.81
CA GLY A 235 0.17 23.02 16.92
C GLY A 235 0.06 21.50 16.75
N ILE A 236 0.86 20.92 15.85
CA ILE A 236 0.89 19.48 15.58
C ILE A 236 2.00 18.85 16.44
N SER A 237 1.63 17.99 17.38
CA SER A 237 2.61 17.23 18.17
C SER A 237 3.41 16.29 17.26
N THR A 238 4.73 16.42 17.29
CA THR A 238 5.70 15.73 16.41
C THR A 238 6.26 14.43 16.93
#